data_AF-A0A498KCD1-F1
#
_entry.id   AF-A0A498KCD1-F1
#
_cell.length_a   1.000
_cell.length_b   1.000
_cell.length_c   1.000
_cell.angle_alpha   90.00
_cell.angle_beta   90.00
_cell.angle_gamma   90.00
#
_symmetry.space_group_name_H-M   'P 1'
#
loop_
_entity.id
_entity.type
_entity.pdbx_description
1 polymer ?
#
loop_
_entity_poly.entity_id
_entity_poly.type
_entity_poly.pdbx_seq_one_letter_code
_entity_poly.pdbx_strand_id
1 'polypeptide(L)'
;MAVLEMLVLVILNVLECLHWFHGPEDFELLPQEIGWYQSLPPISKAYGTLCVIATTAFQLGLYDWKSIALVHRLVFSHLQVWRLFTNFFFLGSFSVNFGIRLLMIARYGVQLEKGPFDRRTADFLWMMIFGATTLLVLSAIPIFYSPFLGISLVFMLVYVWSREFPNANVNIYGLVQLKAFYLPWAMLALDVIFGSPIMPDLLGIIAGHLFYFLTVLHPLAGGNNILQTPRWVRKIVARWRIGAPPPTSRTQPPPPAAAGTYVDDHLMCDIDGQGQHLTAAAIIGLDGSVWAKSSSFPQFKPEEMTGINKDFDEPGHLAPTGLHLGGTKYMVIQGEPGAVIRGKKGSGGITIKKTGQALVFGIYEEPVTPGQCNMVVERLGDYLVDQGLFS
;
A
#
# COMPACT_ATOMS: atom_id res chain seq x y z
N MET A 1 16.07 4.81 -20.50
CA MET A 1 15.89 4.69 -21.95
C MET A 1 16.40 3.33 -22.42
N ALA A 2 17.71 3.07 -22.48
CA ALA A 2 18.25 1.77 -22.92
C ALA A 2 17.77 0.53 -22.13
N VAL A 3 17.59 0.64 -20.81
CA VAL A 3 17.05 -0.46 -19.99
C VAL A 3 15.56 -0.69 -20.26
N LEU A 4 14.81 0.36 -20.57
CA LEU A 4 13.38 0.29 -20.91
C LEU A 4 13.18 -0.32 -22.30
N GLU A 5 14.02 0.04 -23.26
CA GLU A 5 14.06 -0.59 -24.59
C GLU A 5 14.38 -2.08 -24.50
N MET A 6 15.34 -2.47 -23.65
CA MET A 6 15.72 -3.87 -23.45
C MET A 6 14.62 -4.69 -22.76
N LEU A 7 13.92 -4.12 -21.77
CA LEU A 7 12.75 -4.73 -21.12
C LEU A 7 11.58 -4.93 -22.07
N VAL A 8 11.33 -3.95 -22.93
CA VAL A 8 10.28 -4.03 -23.95
C VAL A 8 10.65 -5.06 -25.00
N LEU A 9 11.89 -5.11 -25.48
CA LEU A 9 12.38 -6.13 -26.42
C LEU A 9 12.22 -7.56 -25.88
N VAL A 10 12.36 -7.73 -24.56
CA VAL A 10 12.23 -9.03 -23.91
C VAL A 10 10.77 -9.43 -23.75
N ILE A 11 9.91 -8.49 -23.33
CA ILE A 11 8.47 -8.70 -23.24
C ILE A 11 7.89 -8.95 -24.63
N LEU A 12 8.37 -8.23 -25.65
CA LEU A 12 7.99 -8.41 -27.05
C LEU A 12 8.52 -9.73 -27.62
N ASN A 13 9.74 -10.17 -27.31
CA ASN A 13 10.21 -11.52 -27.74
C ASN A 13 9.38 -12.64 -27.10
N VAL A 14 8.96 -12.47 -25.84
CA VAL A 14 8.08 -13.43 -25.14
C VAL A 14 6.66 -13.41 -25.73
N LEU A 15 6.17 -12.25 -26.19
CA LEU A 15 4.89 -12.11 -26.89
C LEU A 15 4.94 -12.55 -28.36
N GLU A 16 6.06 -12.33 -29.07
CA GLU A 16 6.34 -12.81 -30.43
C GLU A 16 6.37 -14.34 -30.50
N CYS A 17 6.89 -15.01 -29.46
CA CYS A 17 6.79 -16.47 -29.33
C CYS A 17 5.33 -16.98 -29.18
N LEU A 18 4.40 -16.14 -28.73
CA LEU A 18 2.97 -16.46 -28.60
C LEU A 18 2.14 -16.01 -29.81
N HIS A 19 2.68 -15.14 -30.66
CA HIS A 19 1.98 -14.49 -31.77
C HIS A 19 2.69 -14.75 -33.10
N TRP A 20 2.79 -16.03 -33.50
CA TRP A 20 3.18 -16.42 -34.85
C TRP A 20 2.05 -16.10 -35.84
N PHE A 21 1.72 -14.82 -36.09
CA PHE A 21 0.93 -14.34 -37.24
C PHE A 21 0.77 -12.80 -37.21
N HIS A 22 1.81 -12.05 -37.60
CA HIS A 22 1.77 -10.97 -38.62
C HIS A 22 3.07 -10.17 -38.61
N GLY A 23 3.47 -9.73 -39.80
CA GLY A 23 4.79 -9.20 -40.14
C GLY A 23 5.14 -7.81 -39.59
N PRO A 24 6.28 -7.26 -40.04
CA PRO A 24 7.00 -6.19 -39.36
C PRO A 24 6.47 -4.82 -39.81
N GLU A 25 5.68 -4.16 -38.97
CA GLU A 25 5.47 -2.71 -39.07
C GLU A 25 5.58 -2.08 -37.68
N ASP A 26 6.57 -1.18 -37.58
CA ASP A 26 6.68 -0.02 -36.70
C ASP A 26 6.55 -0.23 -35.18
N PHE A 27 7.71 -0.23 -34.54
CA PHE A 27 7.92 -0.24 -33.09
C PHE A 27 7.57 1.12 -32.45
N GLU A 28 6.33 1.59 -32.61
CA GLU A 28 5.76 2.64 -31.75
C GLU A 28 5.07 1.98 -30.55
N LEU A 29 5.73 2.02 -29.39
CA LEU A 29 5.13 1.58 -28.12
C LEU A 29 3.84 2.36 -27.85
N LEU A 30 2.71 1.65 -27.84
CA LEU A 30 1.39 2.22 -27.60
C LEU A 30 1.36 3.02 -26.26
N PRO A 31 0.87 4.27 -26.25
CA PRO A 31 0.80 5.12 -25.04
C PRO A 31 0.12 4.47 -23.84
N GLN A 32 -0.79 3.52 -24.09
CA GLN A 32 -1.55 2.79 -23.09
C GLN A 32 -0.69 1.83 -22.24
N GLU A 33 0.29 1.16 -22.85
CA GLU A 33 1.18 0.22 -22.15
C GLU A 33 2.18 0.95 -21.23
N ILE A 34 2.70 2.08 -21.72
CA ILE A 34 3.55 2.97 -20.95
C ILE A 34 2.78 3.53 -19.75
N GLY A 35 1.52 3.93 -19.96
CA GLY A 35 0.64 4.40 -18.89
C GLY A 35 0.37 3.32 -17.83
N TRP A 36 0.08 2.08 -18.25
CA TRP A 36 -0.11 0.96 -17.34
C TRP A 36 1.14 0.70 -16.49
N TYR A 37 2.32 0.57 -17.10
CA TYR A 37 3.57 0.33 -16.37
C TYR A 37 3.94 1.48 -15.42
N GLN A 38 3.64 2.72 -15.80
CA GLN A 38 3.81 3.89 -14.93
C GLN A 38 2.86 3.86 -13.73
N SER A 39 1.65 3.32 -13.89
CA SER A 39 0.67 3.18 -12.81
C SER A 39 0.99 2.10 -11.76
N LEU A 40 1.97 1.22 -12.04
CA LEU A 40 2.35 0.14 -11.14
C LEU A 40 3.01 0.69 -9.87
N PRO A 41 2.72 0.07 -8.70
CA PRO A 41 3.29 0.51 -7.45
C PRO A 41 4.79 0.18 -7.41
N PRO A 42 5.59 0.98 -6.70
CA PRO A 42 7.03 1.08 -6.95
C PRO A 42 7.82 -0.18 -6.60
N ILE A 43 7.49 -0.88 -5.51
CA ILE A 43 8.28 -2.04 -5.08
C ILE A 43 8.00 -3.24 -5.97
N SER A 44 6.73 -3.55 -6.23
CA SER A 44 6.31 -4.65 -7.11
C SER A 44 6.82 -4.42 -8.54
N LYS A 45 6.76 -3.17 -9.02
CA LYS A 45 7.34 -2.75 -10.29
C LYS A 45 8.85 -2.99 -10.31
N ALA A 46 9.59 -2.45 -9.34
CA ALA A 46 11.04 -2.61 -9.29
C ALA A 46 11.45 -4.08 -9.23
N TYR A 47 10.78 -4.89 -8.40
CA TYR A 47 11.06 -6.32 -8.28
C TYR A 47 10.81 -7.08 -9.58
N GLY A 48 9.62 -6.94 -10.18
CA GLY A 48 9.30 -7.59 -11.46
C GLY A 48 10.26 -7.17 -12.58
N THR A 49 10.58 -5.88 -12.67
CA THR A 49 11.52 -5.33 -13.65
C THR A 49 12.94 -5.88 -13.47
N LEU A 50 13.43 -5.97 -12.23
CA LEU A 50 14.73 -6.57 -11.93
C LEU A 50 14.76 -8.06 -12.30
N CYS A 51 13.67 -8.80 -12.09
CA CYS A 51 13.58 -10.20 -12.50
C CYS A 51 13.67 -10.38 -14.02
N VAL A 52 12.98 -9.54 -14.79
CA VAL A 52 13.06 -9.57 -16.26
C VAL A 52 14.46 -9.20 -16.73
N ILE A 53 15.07 -8.16 -16.16
CA ILE A 53 16.46 -7.78 -16.49
C ILE A 53 17.43 -8.92 -16.19
N ALA A 54 17.32 -9.56 -15.02
CA ALA A 54 18.19 -10.64 -14.61
C ALA A 54 18.10 -11.85 -15.56
N THR A 55 16.89 -12.29 -15.92
CA THR A 55 16.70 -13.40 -16.86
C THR A 55 17.15 -13.03 -18.28
N THR A 56 16.94 -11.79 -18.70
CA THR A 56 17.43 -11.28 -20.00
C THR A 56 18.95 -11.32 -20.07
N ALA A 57 19.63 -10.79 -19.06
CA ALA A 57 21.08 -10.77 -19.00
C ALA A 57 21.68 -12.19 -18.98
N PHE A 58 20.98 -13.15 -18.35
CA PHE A 58 21.34 -14.57 -18.43
C PHE A 58 21.17 -15.12 -19.86
N GLN A 59 20.05 -14.83 -20.53
CA GLN A 59 19.78 -15.30 -21.89
C GLN A 59 20.76 -14.73 -22.92
N LEU A 60 21.22 -13.50 -22.72
CA LEU A 60 22.25 -12.85 -23.53
C LEU A 60 23.67 -13.37 -23.23
N GLY A 61 23.84 -14.27 -22.26
CA GLY A 61 25.14 -14.79 -21.87
C GLY A 61 26.04 -13.79 -21.13
N LEU A 62 25.46 -12.71 -20.58
CA LEU A 62 26.24 -11.69 -19.85
C LEU A 62 26.81 -12.23 -18.52
N TYR A 63 26.20 -13.27 -17.96
CA TYR A 63 26.68 -13.96 -16.77
C TYR A 63 26.24 -15.43 -16.75
N ASP A 64 26.98 -16.28 -16.03
CA ASP A 64 26.65 -17.69 -15.84
C ASP A 64 25.78 -17.90 -14.58
N TRP A 65 24.87 -18.88 -14.59
CA TRP A 65 23.98 -19.17 -13.45
C TRP A 65 24.76 -19.46 -12.16
N LYS A 66 25.97 -20.02 -12.27
CA LYS A 66 26.87 -20.28 -11.14
C LYS A 66 27.39 -19.01 -10.47
N SER A 67 27.36 -17.86 -11.13
CA SER A 67 27.84 -16.59 -10.56
C SER A 67 26.84 -15.96 -9.58
N ILE A 68 25.55 -16.22 -9.80
CA ILE A 68 24.44 -15.64 -9.00
C ILE A 68 23.81 -16.64 -8.03
N ALA A 69 24.01 -17.95 -8.24
CA ALA A 69 23.49 -18.99 -7.35
C ALA A 69 23.96 -18.79 -5.91
N LEU A 70 23.07 -19.01 -4.95
CA LEU A 70 23.40 -18.93 -3.53
C LEU A 70 24.28 -20.12 -3.13
N VAL A 71 25.54 -19.85 -2.81
CA VAL A 71 26.49 -20.86 -2.33
C VAL A 71 27.13 -20.38 -1.04
N HIS A 72 26.62 -20.84 0.10
CA HIS A 72 27.02 -20.39 1.44
C HIS A 72 28.55 -20.42 1.64
N ARG A 73 29.23 -21.48 1.18
CA ARG A 73 30.69 -21.61 1.27
C ARG A 73 31.42 -20.44 0.60
N LEU A 74 31.01 -20.04 -0.59
CA LEU A 74 31.63 -18.95 -1.36
C LEU A 74 31.30 -17.58 -0.76
N VAL A 75 30.08 -17.43 -0.21
CA VAL A 75 29.68 -16.19 0.45
C VAL A 75 30.57 -15.92 1.68
N PHE A 76 30.75 -16.91 2.56
CA PHE A 76 31.51 -16.72 3.79
C PHE A 76 33.02 -16.85 3.62
N SER A 77 33.49 -17.73 2.73
CA SER A 77 34.95 -17.97 2.57
C SER A 77 35.62 -17.01 1.58
N HIS A 78 34.87 -16.51 0.59
CA HIS A 78 35.40 -15.64 -0.48
C HIS A 78 34.70 -14.27 -0.56
N LEU A 79 33.89 -13.92 0.46
CA LEU A 79 33.18 -12.64 0.56
C LEU A 79 32.34 -12.28 -0.68
N GLN A 80 31.77 -13.28 -1.35
CA GLN A 80 30.89 -13.09 -2.52
C GLN A 80 29.47 -12.66 -2.10
N VAL A 81 29.36 -11.52 -1.41
CA VAL A 81 28.14 -11.03 -0.74
C VAL A 81 26.99 -10.72 -1.71
N TRP A 82 27.29 -10.41 -2.97
CA TRP A 82 26.26 -10.16 -3.98
C TRP A 82 25.32 -11.35 -4.17
N ARG A 83 25.80 -12.59 -3.95
CA ARG A 83 24.98 -13.81 -4.06
C ARG A 83 23.82 -13.86 -3.08
N LEU A 84 23.93 -13.16 -1.94
CA LEU A 84 22.85 -13.04 -0.97
C LEU A 84 21.68 -12.21 -1.52
N PHE A 85 21.93 -11.35 -2.50
CA PHE A 85 20.92 -10.48 -3.09
C PHE A 85 20.51 -10.94 -4.49
N THR A 86 21.46 -11.27 -5.37
CA THR A 86 21.18 -11.57 -6.78
C THR A 86 20.33 -12.83 -6.97
N ASN A 87 20.42 -13.80 -6.06
CA ASN A 87 19.65 -15.05 -6.14
C ASN A 87 18.12 -14.83 -6.08
N PHE A 88 17.66 -13.71 -5.49
CA PHE A 88 16.24 -13.38 -5.39
C PHE A 88 15.64 -12.85 -6.69
N PHE A 89 16.46 -12.31 -7.59
CA PHE A 89 15.99 -11.73 -8.84
C PHE A 89 16.02 -12.72 -10.00
N PHE A 90 16.49 -13.96 -9.79
CA PHE A 90 16.51 -14.98 -10.82
C PHE A 90 15.35 -15.97 -10.63
N LEU A 91 14.39 -15.95 -11.56
CA LEU A 91 13.19 -16.81 -11.54
C LEU A 91 13.31 -18.05 -12.45
N GLY A 92 14.44 -18.19 -13.15
CA GLY A 92 14.67 -19.18 -14.20
C GLY A 92 14.85 -18.54 -15.58
N SER A 93 15.08 -19.38 -16.60
CA SER A 93 15.07 -18.97 -18.01
C SER A 93 13.66 -18.64 -18.51
N PHE A 94 13.56 -18.00 -19.67
CA PHE A 94 12.28 -17.75 -20.32
C PHE A 94 11.55 -19.08 -20.56
N SER A 95 10.39 -19.20 -19.93
CA SER A 95 9.53 -20.38 -19.90
C SER A 95 8.13 -19.97 -19.48
N VAL A 96 7.15 -20.86 -19.67
CA VAL A 96 5.77 -20.62 -19.18
C VAL A 96 5.77 -20.37 -17.67
N ASN A 97 6.56 -21.13 -16.90
CA ASN A 97 6.68 -20.97 -15.44
C ASN A 97 7.28 -19.60 -15.06
N PHE A 98 8.24 -19.09 -15.84
CA PHE A 98 8.76 -17.73 -15.66
C PHE A 98 7.65 -16.69 -15.88
N GLY A 99 6.89 -16.81 -16.97
CA GLY A 99 5.77 -15.91 -17.28
C GLY A 99 4.68 -15.92 -16.20
N ILE A 100 4.32 -17.11 -15.70
CA ILE A 100 3.36 -17.28 -14.60
C ILE A 100 3.86 -16.57 -13.33
N ARG A 101 5.14 -16.74 -12.98
CA ARG A 101 5.74 -16.07 -11.80
C ARG A 101 5.76 -14.56 -11.95
N LEU A 102 6.03 -14.05 -13.15
CA LEU A 102 5.96 -12.62 -13.42
C LEU A 102 4.52 -12.10 -13.30
N LEU A 103 3.54 -12.85 -13.81
CA LEU A 103 2.12 -12.54 -13.65
C LEU A 103 1.69 -12.57 -12.18
N MET A 104 2.22 -13.49 -11.37
CA MET A 104 1.97 -13.54 -9.93
C MET A 104 2.46 -12.26 -9.23
N ILE A 105 3.63 -11.74 -9.61
CA ILE A 105 4.13 -10.44 -9.10
C ILE A 105 3.19 -9.32 -9.55
N ALA A 106 2.88 -9.24 -10.84
CA ALA A 106 2.08 -8.17 -11.43
C ALA A 106 0.62 -8.16 -10.94
N ARG A 107 0.07 -9.31 -10.56
CA ARG A 107 -1.30 -9.44 -10.05
C ARG A 107 -1.36 -9.37 -8.53
N TYR A 108 -0.68 -10.29 -7.85
CA TYR A 108 -0.82 -10.46 -6.39
C TYR A 108 0.10 -9.52 -5.61
N GLY A 109 1.33 -9.32 -6.08
CA GLY A 109 2.25 -8.35 -5.49
C GLY A 109 1.68 -6.92 -5.55
N VAL A 110 1.19 -6.53 -6.73
CA VAL A 110 0.55 -5.22 -6.94
C VAL A 110 -0.72 -5.05 -6.09
N GLN A 111 -1.57 -6.08 -5.98
CA GLN A 111 -2.78 -6.03 -5.15
C GLN A 111 -2.45 -5.96 -3.65
N LEU A 112 -1.36 -6.58 -3.20
CA LEU A 112 -0.88 -6.40 -1.83
C LEU A 112 -0.41 -4.96 -1.60
N GLU A 113 0.44 -4.44 -2.49
CA GLU A 113 1.04 -3.11 -2.34
C GLU A 113 0.00 -1.98 -2.45
N LYS A 114 -1.02 -2.12 -3.31
CA LYS A 114 -2.14 -1.17 -3.46
C LYS A 114 -3.34 -1.45 -2.54
N GLY A 115 -3.37 -2.59 -1.86
CA GLY A 115 -4.48 -3.01 -1.02
C GLY A 115 -4.12 -2.84 0.46
N PRO A 116 -3.77 -3.92 1.18
CA PRO A 116 -3.44 -3.84 2.60
C PRO A 116 -2.27 -2.89 2.89
N PHE A 117 -1.32 -2.76 1.97
CA PHE A 117 -0.14 -1.90 2.14
C PHE A 117 -0.24 -0.56 1.41
N ASP A 118 -1.43 -0.12 0.99
CA ASP A 118 -1.59 1.17 0.33
C ASP A 118 -1.03 2.29 1.21
N ARG A 119 -0.18 3.13 0.62
CA ARG A 119 0.58 4.22 1.27
C ARG A 119 1.48 3.78 2.44
N ARG A 120 1.56 2.49 2.73
CA ARG A 120 2.49 1.85 3.68
C ARG A 120 3.56 1.07 2.93
N THR A 121 4.10 1.68 1.88
CA THR A 121 5.14 1.08 1.03
C THR A 121 6.37 0.61 1.82
N ALA A 122 6.70 1.30 2.92
CA ALA A 122 7.75 0.87 3.83
C ALA A 122 7.45 -0.47 4.53
N ASP A 123 6.19 -0.74 4.85
CA ASP A 123 5.76 -1.98 5.48
C ASP A 123 5.75 -3.13 4.46
N PHE A 124 5.35 -2.86 3.21
CA PHE A 124 5.47 -3.83 2.10
C PHE A 124 6.93 -4.16 1.78
N LEU A 125 7.81 -3.15 1.69
CA LEU A 125 9.24 -3.35 1.51
C LEU A 125 9.84 -4.15 2.68
N TRP A 126 9.40 -3.87 3.91
CA TRP A 126 9.83 -4.62 5.08
C TRP A 126 9.39 -6.07 5.06
N MET A 127 8.16 -6.37 4.60
CA MET A 127 7.71 -7.74 4.35
C MET A 127 8.63 -8.46 3.36
N MET A 128 9.00 -7.82 2.25
CA MET A 128 9.92 -8.39 1.26
C MET A 128 11.30 -8.66 1.86
N ILE A 129 11.83 -7.72 2.66
CA ILE A 129 13.13 -7.86 3.34
C ILE A 129 13.07 -9.01 4.37
N PHE A 130 12.05 -9.03 5.22
CA PHE A 130 11.84 -10.08 6.21
C PHE A 130 11.76 -11.46 5.56
N GLY A 131 10.99 -11.56 4.47
CA GLY A 131 10.88 -12.74 3.63
C GLY A 131 12.22 -13.21 3.10
N ALA A 132 12.98 -12.30 2.47
CA ALA A 132 14.31 -12.60 1.96
C ALA A 132 15.26 -13.08 3.07
N THR A 133 15.30 -12.42 4.22
CA THR A 133 16.13 -12.87 5.36
C THR A 133 15.70 -14.23 5.89
N THR A 134 14.39 -14.49 6.00
CA THR A 134 13.87 -15.79 6.45
C THR A 134 14.27 -16.89 5.48
N LEU A 135 14.15 -16.65 4.18
CA LEU A 135 14.54 -17.60 3.13
C LEU A 135 16.04 -17.87 3.11
N LEU A 136 16.89 -16.86 3.34
CA LEU A 136 18.33 -17.06 3.49
C LEU A 136 18.66 -17.96 4.71
N VAL A 137 17.99 -17.73 5.84
CA VAL A 137 18.17 -18.56 7.05
C VAL A 137 17.70 -20.00 6.81
N LEU A 138 16.55 -20.18 6.16
CA LEU A 138 16.06 -21.52 5.81
C LEU A 138 17.02 -22.23 4.85
N SER A 139 17.50 -21.55 3.81
CA SER A 139 18.42 -22.12 2.81
C SER A 139 19.79 -22.51 3.40
N ALA A 140 20.18 -21.95 4.55
CA ALA A 140 21.40 -22.35 5.26
C ALA A 140 21.32 -23.78 5.83
N ILE A 141 20.12 -24.33 6.01
CA ILE A 141 19.91 -25.70 6.48
C ILE A 141 20.02 -26.65 5.27
N PRO A 142 20.87 -27.69 5.29
CA PRO A 142 21.13 -28.54 4.13
C PRO A 142 19.89 -29.17 3.49
N ILE A 143 18.88 -29.52 4.29
CA ILE A 143 17.63 -30.10 3.78
C ILE A 143 16.78 -29.10 3.00
N PHE A 144 16.87 -27.81 3.33
CA PHE A 144 16.11 -26.70 2.76
C PHE A 144 16.93 -25.89 1.74
N TYR A 145 18.10 -26.39 1.36
CA TYR A 145 18.98 -25.68 0.44
C TYR A 145 18.33 -25.57 -0.95
N SER A 146 18.17 -24.33 -1.41
CA SER A 146 17.84 -24.00 -2.79
C SER A 146 18.82 -22.94 -3.30
N PRO A 147 19.41 -23.11 -4.50
CA PRO A 147 20.36 -22.15 -5.06
C PRO A 147 19.71 -20.82 -5.46
N PHE A 148 18.40 -20.80 -5.70
CA PHE A 148 17.65 -19.61 -6.11
C PHE A 148 16.39 -19.48 -5.25
N LEU A 149 16.24 -18.34 -4.59
CA LEU A 149 15.12 -18.06 -3.68
C LEU A 149 14.12 -17.06 -4.26
N GLY A 150 14.31 -16.58 -5.49
CA GLY A 150 13.36 -15.69 -6.16
C GLY A 150 11.97 -16.31 -6.32
N ILE A 151 11.92 -17.59 -6.67
CA ILE A 151 10.68 -18.38 -6.77
C ILE A 151 9.98 -18.42 -5.41
N SER A 152 10.73 -18.71 -4.35
CA SER A 152 10.23 -18.73 -2.98
C SER A 152 9.67 -17.37 -2.55
N LEU A 153 10.32 -16.27 -2.93
CA LEU A 153 9.83 -14.93 -2.61
C LEU A 153 8.51 -14.60 -3.35
N VAL A 154 8.35 -15.06 -4.59
CA VAL A 154 7.07 -14.95 -5.32
C VAL A 154 5.97 -15.79 -4.65
N PHE A 155 6.26 -17.02 -4.24
CA PHE A 155 5.31 -17.86 -3.52
C PHE A 155 4.93 -17.29 -2.16
N MET A 156 5.86 -16.63 -1.47
CA MET A 156 5.56 -15.87 -0.26
C MET A 156 4.55 -14.75 -0.52
N LEU A 157 4.71 -13.96 -1.60
CA LEU A 157 3.75 -12.90 -1.96
C LEU A 157 2.35 -13.49 -2.19
N VAL A 158 2.26 -14.58 -2.94
CA VAL A 158 0.98 -15.25 -3.22
C VAL A 158 0.37 -15.84 -1.96
N TYR A 159 1.21 -16.38 -1.07
CA TYR A 159 0.75 -16.87 0.22
C TYR A 159 0.15 -15.74 1.07
N VAL A 160 0.87 -14.63 1.27
CA VAL A 160 0.37 -13.51 2.08
C VAL A 160 -0.92 -12.95 1.46
N TRP A 161 -0.95 -12.75 0.14
CA TRP A 161 -2.16 -12.32 -0.56
C TRP A 161 -3.35 -13.26 -0.35
N SER A 162 -3.13 -14.57 -0.38
CA SER A 162 -4.18 -15.57 -0.13
C SER A 162 -4.79 -15.50 1.26
N ARG A 163 -4.04 -14.99 2.25
CA ARG A 163 -4.45 -14.87 3.64
C ARG A 163 -5.12 -13.52 3.92
N GLU A 164 -4.69 -12.47 3.24
CA GLU A 164 -5.33 -11.15 3.29
C GLU A 164 -6.71 -11.16 2.61
N PHE A 165 -6.86 -11.91 1.51
CA PHE A 165 -8.10 -11.97 0.72
C PHE A 165 -8.68 -13.39 0.62
N PRO A 166 -8.96 -14.10 1.72
CA PRO A 166 -9.24 -15.54 1.70
C PRO A 166 -10.50 -15.93 0.91
N ASN A 167 -11.48 -15.03 0.84
CA ASN A 167 -12.76 -15.23 0.15
C ASN A 167 -12.78 -14.73 -1.29
N ALA A 168 -11.69 -14.13 -1.80
CA ALA A 168 -11.62 -13.68 -3.18
C ALA A 168 -11.64 -14.89 -4.13
N ASN A 169 -12.40 -14.79 -5.22
CA ASN A 169 -12.44 -15.84 -6.24
C ASN A 169 -11.35 -15.59 -7.28
N VAL A 170 -10.50 -16.61 -7.50
CA VAL A 170 -9.43 -16.59 -8.49
C VAL A 170 -9.74 -17.62 -9.55
N ASN A 171 -9.71 -17.18 -10.80
CA ASN A 171 -9.82 -18.06 -11.96
C ASN A 171 -8.41 -18.47 -12.43
N ILE A 172 -8.09 -19.76 -12.37
CA ILE A 172 -6.84 -20.32 -12.90
C ILE A 172 -7.03 -20.57 -14.39
N TYR A 173 -6.38 -19.73 -15.21
CA TYR A 173 -6.33 -19.81 -16.68
C TYR A 173 -7.69 -19.99 -17.38
N GLY A 174 -8.77 -19.52 -16.77
CA GLY A 174 -10.12 -19.67 -17.33
C GLY A 174 -10.79 -21.01 -17.09
N LEU A 175 -10.07 -21.98 -16.51
CA LEU A 175 -10.51 -23.37 -16.39
C LEU A 175 -11.27 -23.64 -15.07
N VAL A 176 -10.73 -23.15 -13.95
CA VAL A 176 -11.24 -23.47 -12.62
C VAL A 176 -11.25 -22.23 -11.74
N GLN A 177 -12.39 -21.97 -11.10
CA GLN A 177 -12.51 -20.95 -10.06
C GLN A 177 -12.24 -21.57 -8.69
N LEU A 178 -11.32 -20.98 -7.94
CA LEU A 178 -11.04 -21.36 -6.56
C LEU A 178 -11.07 -20.14 -5.64
N LYS A 179 -11.28 -20.39 -4.36
CA LYS A 179 -11.02 -19.37 -3.33
C LYS A 179 -9.53 -19.12 -3.20
N ALA A 180 -9.17 -17.85 -3.11
CA ALA A 180 -7.80 -17.37 -2.94
C ALA A 180 -7.05 -18.11 -1.82
N PHE A 181 -7.73 -18.48 -0.72
CA PHE A 181 -7.16 -19.26 0.36
C PHE A 181 -6.41 -20.54 -0.09
N TYR A 182 -6.89 -21.21 -1.15
CA TYR A 182 -6.30 -22.43 -1.71
C TYR A 182 -5.25 -22.18 -2.79
N LEU A 183 -5.07 -20.93 -3.22
CA LEU A 183 -4.23 -20.56 -4.36
C LEU A 183 -2.77 -21.02 -4.23
N PRO A 184 -2.06 -20.84 -3.10
CA PRO A 184 -0.66 -21.26 -3.00
C PRO A 184 -0.49 -22.78 -3.17
N TRP A 185 -1.45 -23.56 -2.68
CA TRP A 185 -1.45 -25.01 -2.80
C TRP A 185 -1.80 -25.49 -4.21
N ALA A 186 -2.75 -24.80 -4.86
CA ALA A 186 -3.09 -25.06 -6.26
C ALA A 186 -1.89 -24.77 -7.18
N MET A 187 -1.19 -23.66 -6.94
CA MET A 187 0.02 -23.30 -7.70
C MET A 187 1.16 -24.29 -7.47
N LEU A 188 1.39 -24.73 -6.22
CA LEU A 188 2.37 -25.78 -5.92
C LEU A 188 2.04 -27.09 -6.64
N ALA A 189 0.77 -27.52 -6.62
CA ALA A 189 0.34 -28.73 -7.33
C ALA A 189 0.54 -28.59 -8.84
N LEU A 190 0.29 -27.41 -9.40
CA LEU A 190 0.51 -27.12 -10.82
C LEU A 190 2.01 -27.15 -11.18
N ASP A 191 2.87 -26.58 -10.32
CA ASP A 191 4.32 -26.62 -10.50
C ASP A 191 4.85 -28.07 -10.48
N VAL A 192 4.33 -28.93 -9.59
CA VAL A 192 4.61 -30.37 -9.60
C VAL A 192 4.22 -31.02 -10.94
N ILE A 193 3.04 -30.69 -11.46
CA ILE A 193 2.54 -31.22 -12.75
C ILE A 193 3.43 -30.79 -13.91
N PHE A 194 3.94 -29.56 -13.89
CA PHE A 194 4.89 -29.05 -14.90
C PHE A 194 6.34 -29.47 -14.67
N GLY A 195 6.62 -30.28 -13.64
CA GLY A 195 7.96 -30.79 -13.34
C GLY A 195 8.88 -29.75 -12.68
N SER A 196 8.34 -28.66 -12.13
CA SER A 196 9.11 -27.71 -11.32
C SER A 196 9.54 -28.33 -9.99
N PRO A 197 10.69 -27.92 -9.43
CA PRO A 197 11.10 -28.34 -8.10
C PRO A 197 10.14 -27.78 -7.04
N ILE A 198 9.70 -28.63 -6.11
CA ILE A 198 8.70 -28.27 -5.09
C ILE A 198 9.27 -27.43 -3.94
N MET A 199 10.58 -27.55 -3.70
CA MET A 199 11.20 -27.03 -2.49
C MET A 199 11.16 -25.49 -2.43
N PRO A 200 11.48 -24.75 -3.51
CA PRO A 200 11.34 -23.30 -3.51
C PRO A 200 9.92 -22.83 -3.15
N ASP A 201 8.89 -23.51 -3.65
CA ASP A 201 7.50 -23.15 -3.44
C ASP A 201 7.10 -23.34 -1.96
N LEU A 202 7.49 -24.48 -1.37
CA LEU A 202 7.29 -24.78 0.04
C LEU A 202 8.00 -23.76 0.95
N LEU A 203 9.24 -23.39 0.63
CA LEU A 203 9.97 -22.37 1.39
C LEU A 203 9.25 -21.02 1.36
N GLY A 204 8.70 -20.65 0.21
CA GLY A 204 7.88 -19.45 0.08
C GLY A 204 6.62 -19.47 0.95
N ILE A 205 5.91 -20.60 0.95
CA ILE A 205 4.72 -20.83 1.80
C ILE A 205 5.10 -20.74 3.29
N ILE A 206 6.20 -21.36 3.70
CA ILE A 206 6.68 -21.32 5.10
C ILE A 206 7.05 -19.89 5.50
N ALA A 207 7.83 -19.17 4.67
CA ALA A 207 8.23 -17.80 4.94
C ALA A 207 7.02 -16.85 5.01
N GLY A 208 6.06 -17.01 4.11
CA GLY A 208 4.80 -16.25 4.12
C GLY A 208 3.93 -16.57 5.34
N HIS A 209 3.84 -17.84 5.73
CA HIS A 209 3.13 -18.23 6.95
C HIS A 209 3.78 -17.67 8.20
N LEU A 210 5.11 -17.73 8.31
CA LEU A 210 5.84 -17.16 9.43
C LEU A 210 5.61 -15.65 9.53
N PHE A 211 5.70 -14.92 8.40
CA PHE A 211 5.41 -13.49 8.37
C PHE A 211 3.98 -13.20 8.86
N TYR A 212 2.99 -13.84 8.24
CA TYR A 212 1.57 -13.63 8.58
C TYR A 212 1.25 -14.01 10.02
N PHE A 213 1.85 -15.09 10.53
CA PHE A 213 1.71 -15.51 11.91
C PHE A 213 2.20 -14.43 12.88
N LEU A 214 3.39 -13.87 12.63
CA LEU A 214 4.01 -12.89 13.52
C LEU A 214 3.36 -11.49 13.45
N THR A 215 2.81 -11.10 12.29
CA THR A 215 2.24 -9.76 12.08
C THR A 215 0.73 -9.70 12.32
N VAL A 216 0.00 -10.79 12.09
CA VAL A 216 -1.47 -10.81 12.17
C VAL A 216 -1.96 -11.75 13.27
N LEU A 217 -1.59 -13.03 13.21
CA LEU A 217 -2.16 -14.03 14.14
C LEU A 217 -1.70 -13.85 15.58
N HIS A 218 -0.42 -13.61 15.81
CA HIS A 218 0.15 -13.43 17.14
C HIS A 218 -0.41 -12.18 17.85
N PRO A 219 -0.51 -11.01 17.19
CA PRO A 219 -1.21 -9.86 17.78
C PRO A 219 -2.69 -10.10 18.09
N LEU A 220 -3.41 -10.79 17.19
CA LEU A 220 -4.83 -11.11 17.39
C LEU A 220 -5.07 -12.07 18.57
N ALA A 221 -4.10 -12.94 18.88
CA ALA A 221 -4.15 -13.85 20.01
C ALA A 221 -3.81 -13.19 21.38
N GLY A 222 -3.69 -11.86 21.43
CA GLY A 222 -3.32 -11.11 22.63
C GLY A 222 -1.81 -10.90 22.82
N GLY A 223 -1.00 -11.24 21.80
CA GLY A 223 0.42 -10.94 21.77
C GLY A 223 0.72 -9.50 21.32
N ASN A 224 1.98 -9.07 21.50
CA ASN A 224 2.42 -7.78 20.96
C ASN A 224 2.75 -7.87 19.46
N ASN A 225 2.69 -6.74 18.75
CA ASN A 225 3.18 -6.65 17.37
C ASN A 225 4.72 -6.63 17.35
N ILE A 226 5.34 -7.80 17.14
CA ILE A 226 6.79 -8.00 17.20
C ILE A 226 7.48 -7.46 15.93
N LEU A 227 6.83 -7.53 14.77
CA LEU A 227 7.41 -7.16 13.47
C LEU A 227 7.00 -5.75 13.03
N GLN A 228 7.21 -4.76 13.90
CA GLN A 228 7.06 -3.36 13.50
C GLN A 228 8.16 -2.94 12.51
N THR A 229 7.77 -2.24 11.46
CA THR A 229 8.71 -1.73 10.44
C THR A 229 9.78 -0.84 11.06
N PRO A 230 11.08 -1.18 10.92
CA PRO A 230 12.15 -0.40 11.49
C PRO A 230 12.19 1.03 10.95
N ARG A 231 12.58 1.98 11.82
CA ARG A 231 12.69 3.41 11.45
C ARG A 231 13.63 3.65 10.26
N TRP A 232 14.66 2.82 10.08
CA TRP A 232 15.60 2.97 8.97
C TRP A 232 14.95 2.65 7.61
N VAL A 233 14.05 1.66 7.55
CA VAL A 233 13.30 1.31 6.31
C VAL A 233 12.41 2.48 5.94
N ARG A 234 11.65 3.01 6.91
CA ARG A 234 10.82 4.20 6.72
C ARG A 234 11.63 5.40 6.25
N LYS A 235 12.81 5.62 6.82
CA LYS A 235 13.73 6.70 6.38
C LYS A 235 14.21 6.52 4.94
N ILE A 236 14.52 5.29 4.50
CA ILE A 236 14.92 5.02 3.12
C ILE A 236 13.74 5.31 2.20
N VAL A 237 12.57 4.73 2.44
CA VAL A 237 11.39 4.95 1.61
C VAL A 237 11.04 6.44 1.52
N ALA A 238 11.08 7.16 2.64
CA ALA A 238 10.86 8.60 2.68
C ALA A 238 11.94 9.40 1.93
N ARG A 239 13.22 9.05 2.09
CA ARG A 239 14.35 9.73 1.42
C ARG A 239 14.25 9.60 -0.10
N TRP A 240 13.89 8.42 -0.58
CA TRP A 240 13.79 8.12 -2.01
C TRP A 240 12.39 8.41 -2.58
N ARG A 241 11.47 8.96 -1.77
CA ARG A 241 10.06 9.23 -2.14
C ARG A 241 9.37 8.03 -2.80
N ILE A 242 9.75 6.82 -2.40
CA ILE A 242 9.24 5.57 -2.97
C ILE A 242 7.79 5.41 -2.49
N GLY A 243 6.83 5.49 -3.42
CA GLY A 243 5.40 5.40 -3.09
C GLY A 243 4.82 6.70 -2.52
N ALA A 244 5.61 7.78 -2.47
CA ALA A 244 5.08 9.11 -2.21
C ALA A 244 4.29 9.58 -3.44
N PRO A 245 3.13 10.24 -3.27
CA PRO A 245 2.46 10.91 -4.38
C PRO A 245 3.46 11.86 -5.07
N PRO A 246 3.34 12.06 -6.40
CA PRO A 246 4.16 13.05 -7.10
C PRO A 246 4.08 14.36 -6.32
N PRO A 247 5.19 15.14 -6.22
CA PRO A 247 5.13 16.44 -5.59
C PRO A 247 4.14 17.28 -6.39
N THR A 248 2.88 17.29 -5.96
CA THR A 248 1.95 18.34 -6.27
C THR A 248 2.66 19.60 -5.81
N SER A 249 2.88 20.49 -6.77
CA SER A 249 3.51 21.79 -6.58
C SER A 249 2.98 22.39 -5.29
N ARG A 250 3.81 22.39 -4.26
CA ARG A 250 3.54 23.09 -3.01
C ARG A 250 3.43 24.56 -3.37
N THR A 251 2.19 25.07 -3.36
CA THR A 251 1.73 26.43 -2.95
C THR A 251 0.35 26.76 -3.51
N GLN A 252 -0.59 25.80 -3.55
CA GLN A 252 -1.99 26.16 -3.73
C GLN A 252 -2.86 25.20 -2.94
N PRO A 253 -3.73 25.69 -2.03
CA PRO A 253 -4.80 24.85 -1.52
C PRO A 253 -5.56 24.27 -2.72
N PRO A 254 -5.98 23.00 -2.71
CA PRO A 254 -6.84 22.44 -3.75
C PRO A 254 -7.93 23.45 -4.08
N PRO A 255 -8.19 23.67 -5.38
CA PRO A 255 -9.22 24.61 -5.80
C PRO A 255 -10.51 24.27 -5.05
N PRO A 256 -11.33 25.26 -4.66
CA PRO A 256 -12.58 25.04 -3.91
C PRO A 256 -13.47 23.93 -4.53
N ALA A 257 -13.37 23.74 -5.85
CA ALA A 257 -14.04 22.69 -6.60
C ALA A 257 -13.66 21.25 -6.20
N ALA A 258 -12.41 20.97 -5.80
CA ALA A 258 -11.97 19.65 -5.36
C ALA A 258 -12.29 19.38 -3.88
N ALA A 259 -12.37 20.45 -3.06
CA ALA A 259 -12.77 20.35 -1.66
C ALA A 259 -14.25 19.94 -1.51
N GLY A 260 -15.12 20.36 -2.45
CA GLY A 260 -16.54 19.99 -2.48
C GLY A 260 -16.73 18.47 -2.53
N THR A 261 -16.01 17.78 -3.41
CA THR A 261 -16.03 16.32 -3.53
C THR A 261 -15.67 15.62 -2.22
N TYR A 262 -14.73 16.16 -1.42
CA TYR A 262 -14.39 15.56 -0.14
C TYR A 262 -15.51 15.70 0.91
N VAL A 263 -16.25 16.81 0.88
CA VAL A 263 -17.40 16.97 1.77
C VAL A 263 -18.53 16.03 1.36
N ASP A 264 -18.84 15.99 0.07
CA ASP A 264 -19.96 15.21 -0.46
C ASP A 264 -19.70 13.69 -0.42
N ASP A 265 -18.51 13.23 -0.84
CA ASP A 265 -18.19 11.79 -1.00
C ASP A 265 -17.56 11.15 0.26
N HIS A 266 -17.17 11.94 1.26
CA HIS A 266 -16.51 11.38 2.46
C HIS A 266 -17.10 11.84 3.80
N LEU A 267 -17.56 13.09 3.93
CA LEU A 267 -18.14 13.57 5.20
C LEU A 267 -19.65 13.39 5.26
N MET A 268 -20.35 13.57 4.14
CA MET A 268 -21.82 13.53 4.06
C MET A 268 -22.36 12.18 3.57
N CYS A 269 -21.52 11.17 3.38
CA CYS A 269 -21.96 9.83 3.02
C CYS A 269 -22.61 9.06 4.17
N ASP A 270 -23.37 8.03 3.82
CA ASP A 270 -23.95 7.08 4.76
C ASP A 270 -22.86 6.39 5.59
N ILE A 271 -22.93 6.61 6.90
CA ILE A 271 -22.08 6.00 7.91
C ILE A 271 -22.50 4.52 8.05
N ASP A 272 -21.57 3.62 7.75
CA ASP A 272 -21.72 2.16 7.91
C ASP A 272 -22.93 1.55 7.16
N GLY A 273 -23.43 2.20 6.10
CA GLY A 273 -24.55 1.71 5.29
C GLY A 273 -25.89 1.70 6.03
N GLN A 274 -26.01 2.43 7.14
CA GLN A 274 -27.24 2.52 7.96
C GLN A 274 -28.18 3.66 7.55
N GLY A 275 -27.88 4.38 6.46
CA GLY A 275 -28.66 5.54 6.01
C GLY A 275 -28.53 6.78 6.92
N GLN A 276 -27.51 6.81 7.78
CA GLN A 276 -27.24 7.91 8.72
C GLN A 276 -26.04 8.71 8.22
N HIS A 277 -26.11 10.03 8.27
CA HIS A 277 -25.02 10.91 7.83
C HIS A 277 -24.81 12.05 8.84
N LEU A 278 -23.69 12.76 8.73
CA LEU A 278 -23.47 13.98 9.50
C LEU A 278 -24.56 15.02 9.17
N THR A 279 -24.96 15.80 10.15
CA THR A 279 -25.95 16.89 9.97
C THR A 279 -25.38 17.98 9.08
N ALA A 280 -24.10 18.31 9.28
CA ALA A 280 -23.36 19.24 8.43
C ALA A 280 -21.85 19.00 8.53
N ALA A 281 -21.12 19.39 7.48
CA ALA A 281 -19.67 19.24 7.44
C ALA A 281 -19.02 20.37 6.64
N ALA A 282 -17.75 20.67 6.93
CA ALA A 282 -16.99 21.67 6.18
C ALA A 282 -15.47 21.43 6.26
N ILE A 283 -14.77 21.95 5.27
CA ILE A 283 -13.32 22.07 5.24
C ILE A 283 -13.00 23.57 5.14
N ILE A 284 -12.33 24.08 6.17
CA ILE A 284 -12.01 25.51 6.32
C ILE A 284 -10.49 25.63 6.46
N GLY A 285 -9.86 26.53 5.71
CA GLY A 285 -8.44 26.82 5.84
C GLY A 285 -8.10 27.40 7.22
N LEU A 286 -6.85 27.27 7.67
CA LEU A 286 -6.40 27.86 8.94
C LEU A 286 -6.53 29.39 8.96
N ASP A 287 -6.59 30.04 7.80
CA ASP A 287 -6.87 31.46 7.62
C ASP A 287 -8.35 31.83 7.76
N GLY A 288 -9.23 30.85 7.97
CA GLY A 288 -10.68 31.02 8.06
C GLY A 288 -11.40 31.01 6.71
N SER A 289 -10.69 30.79 5.59
CA SER A 289 -11.31 30.69 4.27
C SER A 289 -12.10 29.38 4.12
N VAL A 290 -13.34 29.46 3.60
CA VAL A 290 -14.16 28.27 3.39
C VAL A 290 -13.74 27.60 2.08
N TRP A 291 -13.20 26.38 2.15
CA TRP A 291 -12.82 25.62 0.96
C TRP A 291 -13.96 24.76 0.46
N ALA A 292 -14.70 24.13 1.36
CA ALA A 292 -15.94 23.44 1.07
C ALA A 292 -16.85 23.36 2.30
N LYS A 293 -18.15 23.26 2.08
CA LYS A 293 -19.15 23.08 3.13
C LYS A 293 -20.39 22.40 2.58
N SER A 294 -21.08 21.64 3.43
CA SER A 294 -22.42 21.14 3.13
C SER A 294 -23.42 22.30 3.07
N SER A 295 -24.53 22.10 2.38
CA SER A 295 -25.62 23.08 2.31
C SER A 295 -26.20 23.46 3.68
N SER A 296 -26.14 22.53 4.62
CA SER A 296 -26.59 22.65 6.01
C SER A 296 -25.57 23.27 6.96
N PHE A 297 -24.35 23.56 6.51
CA PHE A 297 -23.30 24.07 7.41
C PHE A 297 -23.59 25.51 7.85
N PRO A 298 -23.58 25.79 9.17
CA PRO A 298 -23.98 27.09 9.69
C PRO A 298 -23.01 28.20 9.27
N GLN A 299 -23.53 29.42 9.13
CA GLN A 299 -22.71 30.60 8.90
C GLN A 299 -22.02 30.99 10.20
N PHE A 300 -20.68 30.99 10.20
CA PHE A 300 -19.86 31.29 11.37
C PHE A 300 -19.25 32.69 11.30
N LYS A 301 -18.80 33.20 12.46
CA LYS A 301 -18.09 34.47 12.58
C LYS A 301 -16.56 34.25 12.58
N PRO A 302 -15.75 35.21 12.09
CA PRO A 302 -14.29 35.10 12.14
C PRO A 302 -13.73 34.91 13.56
N GLU A 303 -14.38 35.48 14.56
CA GLU A 303 -14.03 35.32 15.98
C GLU A 303 -14.13 33.86 16.46
N GLU A 304 -15.11 33.12 15.95
CA GLU A 304 -15.31 31.69 16.28
C GLU A 304 -14.13 30.86 15.75
N MET A 305 -13.70 31.11 14.51
CA MET A 305 -12.53 30.43 13.92
C MET A 305 -11.23 30.78 14.65
N THR A 306 -11.08 32.05 15.05
CA THR A 306 -9.90 32.51 15.80
C THR A 306 -9.80 31.80 17.15
N GLY A 307 -10.93 31.64 17.85
CA GLY A 307 -10.99 30.89 19.11
C GLY A 307 -10.65 29.41 18.95
N ILE A 308 -11.11 28.77 17.87
CA ILE A 308 -10.80 27.37 17.55
C ILE A 308 -9.31 27.19 17.22
N ASN A 309 -8.74 28.04 16.37
CA ASN A 309 -7.31 28.02 16.06
C ASN A 309 -6.46 28.19 17.33
N LYS A 310 -6.86 29.12 18.20
CA LYS A 310 -6.17 29.35 19.46
C LYS A 310 -6.22 28.15 20.40
N ASP A 311 -7.31 27.39 20.44
CA ASP A 311 -7.39 26.15 21.25
C ASP A 311 -6.51 25.03 20.72
N PHE A 312 -6.27 24.97 19.40
CA PHE A 312 -5.29 24.04 18.85
C PHE A 312 -3.84 24.42 19.21
N ASP A 313 -3.55 25.70 19.37
CA ASP A 313 -2.21 26.18 19.75
C ASP A 313 -2.02 26.19 21.28
N GLU A 314 -3.08 26.46 22.04
CA GLU A 314 -3.16 26.49 23.50
C GLU A 314 -4.30 25.56 23.99
N PRO A 315 -4.07 24.24 24.12
CA PRO A 315 -5.10 23.28 24.51
C PRO A 315 -5.81 23.66 25.82
N GLY A 316 -7.14 23.82 25.76
CA GLY A 316 -7.98 24.22 26.89
C GLY A 316 -8.40 25.69 26.89
N HIS A 317 -7.98 26.48 25.90
CA HIS A 317 -8.42 27.86 25.70
C HIS A 317 -9.95 28.00 25.64
N LEU A 318 -10.64 27.05 24.98
CA LEU A 318 -12.10 27.05 24.85
C LEU A 318 -12.83 26.44 26.04
N ALA A 319 -12.16 25.83 27.00
CA ALA A 319 -12.82 25.17 28.14
C ALA A 319 -13.68 26.14 29.00
N PRO A 320 -13.25 27.38 29.31
CA PRO A 320 -14.04 28.31 30.12
C PRO A 320 -15.23 28.94 29.36
N THR A 321 -15.05 29.23 28.07
CA THR A 321 -16.04 29.96 27.25
C THR A 321 -16.99 29.02 26.51
N GLY A 322 -16.52 27.83 26.13
CA GLY A 322 -17.17 26.86 25.26
C GLY A 322 -16.83 27.10 23.79
N LEU A 323 -16.96 26.04 22.99
CA LEU A 323 -16.76 26.09 21.55
C LEU A 323 -18.00 26.70 20.89
N HIS A 324 -17.85 27.81 20.17
CA HIS A 324 -18.95 28.46 19.47
C HIS A 324 -18.81 28.25 17.97
N LEU A 325 -19.90 27.87 17.31
CA LEU A 325 -19.97 27.80 15.85
C LEU A 325 -21.37 28.19 15.39
N GLY A 326 -21.46 29.21 14.54
CA GLY A 326 -22.74 29.70 14.00
C GLY A 326 -23.70 30.16 15.08
N GLY A 327 -23.17 30.81 16.13
CA GLY A 327 -23.95 31.25 17.29
C GLY A 327 -24.40 30.11 18.22
N THR A 328 -24.08 28.85 17.91
CA THR A 328 -24.35 27.71 18.78
C THR A 328 -23.16 27.44 19.69
N LYS A 329 -23.42 27.37 21.01
CA LYS A 329 -22.42 26.97 22.01
C LYS A 329 -22.43 25.46 22.22
N TYR A 330 -21.26 24.85 22.12
CA TYR A 330 -20.96 23.45 22.43
C TYR A 330 -20.07 23.40 23.68
N MET A 331 -20.34 22.45 24.57
CA MET A 331 -19.49 22.17 25.72
C MET A 331 -18.27 21.36 25.26
N VAL A 332 -17.06 21.86 25.51
CA VAL A 332 -15.82 21.17 25.13
C VAL A 332 -15.71 19.87 25.92
N ILE A 333 -15.43 18.76 25.22
CA ILE A 333 -15.19 17.45 25.82
C ILE A 333 -13.77 16.98 25.46
N GLN A 334 -13.35 15.85 26.03
CA GLN A 334 -12.00 15.32 25.81
C GLN A 334 -11.72 15.05 24.33
N GLY A 335 -10.81 15.84 23.76
CA GLY A 335 -10.21 15.65 22.44
C GLY A 335 -8.75 15.22 22.52
N GLU A 336 -8.00 15.46 21.44
CA GLU A 336 -6.56 15.20 21.35
C GLU A 336 -5.81 16.54 21.30
N PRO A 337 -4.93 16.86 22.27
CA PRO A 337 -4.22 18.13 22.31
C PRO A 337 -3.50 18.44 20.99
N GLY A 338 -3.82 19.59 20.39
CA GLY A 338 -3.21 20.05 19.13
C GLY A 338 -3.68 19.32 17.86
N ALA A 339 -4.54 18.30 17.97
CA ALA A 339 -4.99 17.49 16.84
C ALA A 339 -6.51 17.46 16.67
N VAL A 340 -7.28 17.27 17.75
CA VAL A 340 -8.73 17.11 17.69
C VAL A 340 -9.42 17.88 18.80
N ILE A 341 -10.40 18.71 18.43
CA ILE A 341 -11.32 19.36 19.37
C ILE A 341 -12.70 18.73 19.22
N ARG A 342 -13.35 18.45 20.35
CA ARG A 342 -14.69 17.86 20.39
C ARG A 342 -15.61 18.71 21.25
N GLY A 343 -16.85 18.89 20.80
CA GLY A 343 -17.88 19.63 21.51
C GLY A 343 -19.20 18.87 21.55
N LYS A 344 -19.96 19.03 22.65
CA LYS A 344 -21.27 18.39 22.84
C LYS A 344 -22.36 19.43 23.08
N LYS A 345 -23.54 19.22 22.49
CA LYS A 345 -24.76 20.03 22.72
C LYS A 345 -25.98 19.11 22.72
N GLY A 346 -26.54 18.85 23.91
CA GLY A 346 -27.69 17.93 24.04
C GLY A 346 -27.35 16.52 23.56
N SER A 347 -28.16 15.99 22.63
CA SER A 347 -27.93 14.70 21.96
C SER A 347 -26.97 14.80 20.77
N GLY A 348 -26.67 16.00 20.28
CA GLY A 348 -25.73 16.25 19.18
C GLY A 348 -24.36 16.73 19.64
N GLY A 349 -23.50 17.04 18.67
CA GLY A 349 -22.16 17.54 18.92
C GLY A 349 -21.41 17.92 17.65
N ILE A 350 -20.12 18.18 17.85
CA ILE A 350 -19.20 18.63 16.81
C ILE A 350 -17.82 18.03 17.05
N THR A 351 -17.17 17.61 15.97
CA THR A 351 -15.77 17.18 15.97
C THR A 351 -14.99 18.00 14.95
N ILE A 352 -13.80 18.47 15.34
CA ILE A 352 -12.91 19.27 14.52
C ILE A 352 -11.53 18.62 14.54
N LYS A 353 -11.03 18.22 13.36
CA LYS A 353 -9.69 17.67 13.19
C LYS A 353 -8.80 18.71 12.50
N LYS A 354 -7.66 19.02 13.11
CA LYS A 354 -6.62 19.89 12.53
C LYS A 354 -5.76 19.10 11.56
N THR A 355 -5.50 19.71 10.40
CA THR A 355 -4.48 19.31 9.43
C THR A 355 -3.40 20.40 9.40
N GLY A 356 -2.38 20.29 8.55
CA GLY A 356 -1.35 21.33 8.43
C GLY A 356 -1.82 22.67 7.85
N GLN A 357 -2.90 22.71 7.05
CA GLN A 357 -3.42 23.92 6.40
C GLN A 357 -4.94 24.10 6.50
N ALA A 358 -5.67 23.11 7.02
CA ALA A 358 -7.13 23.16 7.17
C ALA A 358 -7.64 22.57 8.50
N LEU A 359 -8.89 22.86 8.78
CA LEU A 359 -9.73 22.29 9.80
C LEU A 359 -10.88 21.53 9.13
N VAL A 360 -11.04 20.25 9.49
CA VAL A 360 -12.15 19.41 9.03
C VAL A 360 -13.21 19.40 10.12
N PHE A 361 -14.43 19.84 9.78
CA PHE A 361 -15.57 19.94 10.68
C PHE A 361 -16.61 18.87 10.38
N GLY A 362 -17.13 18.23 11.42
CA GLY A 362 -18.34 17.41 11.36
C GLY A 362 -19.29 17.75 12.51
N ILE A 363 -20.54 18.04 12.18
CA ILE A 363 -21.64 18.27 13.12
C ILE A 363 -22.59 17.09 13.01
N TYR A 364 -23.02 16.56 14.15
CA TYR A 364 -23.93 15.44 14.21
C TYR A 364 -25.07 15.68 15.20
N GLU A 365 -26.20 15.03 14.94
CA GLU A 365 -27.35 14.92 15.82
C GLU A 365 -27.80 13.45 15.88
N GLU A 366 -28.70 13.13 16.82
CA GLU A 366 -29.26 11.78 16.95
C GLU A 366 -29.97 11.38 15.63
N PRO A 367 -29.78 10.14 15.12
CA PRO A 367 -29.23 8.94 15.77
C PRO A 367 -27.70 8.77 15.71
N VAL A 368 -26.96 9.70 15.08
CA VAL A 368 -25.51 9.58 14.95
C VAL A 368 -24.83 9.76 16.29
N THR A 369 -23.93 8.85 16.64
CA THR A 369 -23.19 8.87 17.90
C THR A 369 -21.92 9.73 17.80
N PRO A 370 -21.39 10.25 18.93
CA PRO A 370 -20.11 10.96 18.93
C PRO A 370 -18.96 10.13 18.33
N GLY A 371 -18.95 8.82 18.57
CA GLY A 371 -17.93 7.91 18.03
C GLY A 371 -17.96 7.80 16.51
N GLN A 372 -19.15 7.76 15.91
CA GLN A 372 -19.31 7.76 14.46
C GLN A 372 -18.83 9.07 13.83
N CYS A 373 -19.17 10.21 14.43
CA CYS A 373 -18.67 11.51 13.95
C CYS A 373 -17.15 11.61 14.02
N ASN A 374 -16.56 11.20 15.16
CA ASN A 374 -15.10 11.15 15.31
C ASN A 374 -14.44 10.30 14.23
N MET A 375 -14.96 9.09 14.00
CA MET A 375 -14.43 8.19 12.98
C MET A 375 -14.42 8.83 11.58
N VAL A 376 -15.50 9.48 11.17
CA VAL A 376 -15.62 10.10 9.84
C VAL A 376 -14.66 11.29 9.70
N VAL A 377 -14.68 12.21 10.66
CA VAL A 377 -13.89 13.45 10.62
C VAL A 377 -12.39 13.17 10.76
N GLU A 378 -12.00 12.30 11.70
CA GLU A 378 -10.59 11.99 11.96
C GLU A 378 -10.00 11.17 10.82
N ARG A 379 -10.74 10.19 10.27
CA ARG A 379 -10.28 9.40 9.11
C ARG A 379 -10.02 10.28 7.89
N LEU A 380 -10.89 11.25 7.61
CA LEU A 380 -10.66 12.17 6.51
C LEU A 380 -9.48 13.11 6.81
N GLY A 381 -9.38 13.65 8.02
CA GLY A 381 -8.28 14.54 8.38
C GLY A 381 -6.92 13.83 8.34
N ASP A 382 -6.83 12.59 8.83
CA ASP A 382 -5.64 11.76 8.72
C ASP A 382 -5.32 11.44 7.26
N TYR A 383 -6.33 11.12 6.44
CA TYR A 383 -6.16 10.95 4.99
C TYR A 383 -5.56 12.21 4.33
N LEU A 384 -6.06 13.40 4.68
CA LEU A 384 -5.57 14.66 4.13
C LEU A 384 -4.12 14.92 4.53
N VAL A 385 -3.79 14.76 5.82
CA VAL A 385 -2.43 14.88 6.35
C VAL A 385 -1.48 13.89 5.66
N ASP A 386 -1.88 12.63 5.53
CA ASP A 386 -1.09 11.57 4.88
C ASP A 386 -0.87 11.82 3.38
N GLN A 387 -1.81 12.48 2.72
CA GLN A 387 -1.66 12.88 1.31
C GLN A 387 -0.77 14.11 1.12
N GLY A 388 -0.35 14.78 2.19
CA GLY A 388 0.28 16.09 2.09
C GLY A 388 -0.67 17.16 1.53
N LEU A 389 -1.96 16.82 1.43
CA LEU A 389 -3.02 17.75 1.07
C LEU A 389 -3.31 18.50 2.36
N PHE A 390 -3.00 19.79 2.38
CA PHE A 390 -3.12 20.60 3.57
C PHE A 390 -2.11 20.23 4.67
N SER A 391 -0.88 19.81 4.34
CA SER A 391 0.22 19.62 5.32
C SER A 391 1.12 20.82 5.48
#